data_AF-A0A2V7APE8-F1
#
_entry.id   AF-A0A2V7APE8-F1
#
_cell.length_a   1.000
_cell.length_b   1.000
_cell.length_c   1.000
_cell.angle_alpha   90.00
_cell.angle_beta   90.00
_cell.angle_gamma   90.00
#
_symmetry.space_group_name_H-M   'P 1'
#
loop_
_entity.id
_entity.type
_entity.pdbx_description
1 polymer ?
#
loop_
_entity_poly.entity_id
_entity_poly.type
_entity_poly.pdbx_seq_one_letter_code
_entity_poly.pdbx_strand_id
1 'polypeptide(L)'
;MSRKRTKKTRAVENHRAVGLAQALQSLPLFTDTYLNMQAINLDLIDQFIEDQETRLLHEYFEKERTPLPSTMFVSALCQLWIFGLYELLRTWRQRGKDLLRWSKELHALPEGDRPARLLAKRREIEKRAADPEGAEVFHWPVYEAAADPAFGETLRKALDRSERLFRRIEAFRVTLAKHEMPGVPGSFAMAPGYGRIDMTDGSIYWQVVLRGNEVDIVSRRTLADECKRLALDRRPAIIPERVQDQMKRYPDDSYGIKRIAVTVDDGIEHPGVYVAWCKEIVGIDGMDDALPFDPDRIASIRPDPRDKHDADI
;
A
#
# COMPACT_ATOMS: atom_id res chain seq x y z
N MET A 1 -6.50 -18.77 29.30
CA MET A 1 -7.08 -18.28 28.01
C MET A 1 -7.63 -16.84 28.04
N SER A 2 -7.83 -16.19 29.21
CA SER A 2 -8.49 -14.86 29.29
C SER A 2 -7.59 -13.64 28.92
N ARG A 3 -6.26 -13.70 29.14
CA ARG A 3 -5.34 -12.56 28.90
C ARG A 3 -5.00 -12.26 27.44
N LYS A 4 -5.09 -13.23 26.52
CA LYS A 4 -4.82 -13.00 25.08
C LYS A 4 -5.99 -12.28 24.39
N ARG A 5 -7.23 -12.54 24.82
CA ARG A 5 -8.44 -11.91 24.28
C ARG A 5 -8.49 -10.41 24.64
N THR A 6 -8.20 -10.06 25.89
CA THR A 6 -8.19 -8.67 26.38
C THR A 6 -7.11 -7.79 25.73
N LYS A 7 -5.93 -8.32 25.40
CA LYS A 7 -4.91 -7.57 24.62
C LYS A 7 -5.32 -7.33 23.18
N LYS A 8 -5.96 -8.32 22.53
CA LYS A 8 -6.43 -8.19 21.14
C LYS A 8 -7.58 -7.18 21.04
N THR A 9 -8.52 -7.20 21.99
CA THR A 9 -9.64 -6.24 22.06
C THR A 9 -9.15 -4.82 22.32
N ARG A 10 -8.22 -4.61 23.27
CA ARG A 10 -7.68 -3.29 23.60
C ARG A 10 -6.79 -2.70 22.50
N ALA A 11 -6.09 -3.57 21.74
CA ALA A 11 -5.42 -3.14 20.51
C ALA A 11 -6.48 -2.67 19.51
N VAL A 12 -7.46 -3.49 19.16
CA VAL A 12 -8.53 -3.14 18.19
C VAL A 12 -9.29 -1.86 18.57
N GLU A 13 -9.56 -1.61 19.86
CA GLU A 13 -10.20 -0.37 20.34
C GLU A 13 -9.31 0.88 20.19
N ASN A 14 -8.01 0.78 20.50
CA ASN A 14 -7.07 1.90 20.25
C ASN A 14 -6.86 2.19 18.75
N HIS A 15 -7.15 1.24 17.85
CA HIS A 15 -6.99 1.42 16.40
C HIS A 15 -8.13 2.25 15.77
N ARG A 16 -9.30 2.31 16.41
CA ARG A 16 -10.40 3.20 16.01
C ARG A 16 -10.18 4.67 16.39
N ALA A 17 -9.17 4.95 17.22
CA ALA A 17 -8.91 6.31 17.73
C ALA A 17 -8.01 7.16 16.83
N VAL A 18 -7.32 6.58 15.84
CA VAL A 18 -6.45 7.30 14.91
C VAL A 18 -7.23 7.62 13.64
N GLY A 19 -7.42 8.91 13.37
CA GLY A 19 -8.03 9.38 12.12
C GLY A 19 -7.15 9.06 10.90
N LEU A 20 -7.75 9.05 9.71
CA LEU A 20 -7.03 8.80 8.46
C LEU A 20 -5.91 9.83 8.25
N ALA A 21 -6.19 11.11 8.51
CA ALA A 21 -5.20 12.18 8.39
C ALA A 21 -4.00 11.93 9.31
N GLN A 22 -4.26 11.59 10.58
CA GLN A 22 -3.21 11.31 11.55
C GLN A 22 -2.34 10.11 11.13
N ALA A 23 -2.96 9.08 10.55
CA ALA A 23 -2.21 7.93 10.05
C ALA A 23 -1.31 8.29 8.86
N LEU A 24 -1.81 9.07 7.91
CA LEU A 24 -1.01 9.55 6.78
C LEU A 24 0.10 10.50 7.22
N GLN A 25 -0.20 11.41 8.17
CA GLN A 25 0.78 12.34 8.75
C GLN A 25 1.92 11.65 9.49
N SER A 26 1.72 10.41 9.95
CA SER A 26 2.79 9.60 10.55
C SER A 26 3.84 9.12 9.53
N LEU A 27 3.52 9.17 8.23
CA LEU A 27 4.43 8.80 7.17
C LEU A 27 5.45 9.92 6.92
N PRO A 28 6.72 9.60 6.61
CA PRO A 28 7.69 10.60 6.19
C PRO A 28 7.17 11.40 5.00
N LEU A 29 7.63 12.65 4.85
CA LEU A 29 7.24 13.61 3.82
C LEU A 29 5.87 14.28 4.01
N PHE A 30 5.02 13.84 4.95
CA PHE A 30 3.78 14.56 5.27
C PHE A 30 3.98 15.82 6.13
N THR A 31 5.24 16.19 6.41
CA THR A 31 5.60 17.55 6.82
C THR A 31 5.45 18.56 5.68
N ASP A 32 5.40 18.11 4.42
CA ASP A 32 5.03 18.93 3.27
C ASP A 32 3.59 19.42 3.41
N THR A 33 3.42 20.74 3.32
CA THR A 33 2.13 21.43 3.50
C THR A 33 1.03 20.88 2.58
N TYR A 34 1.37 20.57 1.32
CA TYR A 34 0.37 20.18 0.32
C TYR A 34 -0.02 18.72 0.47
N LEU A 35 0.92 17.81 0.76
CA LEU A 35 0.60 16.43 1.11
C LEU A 35 -0.25 16.37 2.38
N ASN A 36 0.09 17.17 3.38
CA ASN A 36 -0.67 17.27 4.62
C ASN A 36 -2.10 17.78 4.38
N MET A 37 -2.26 18.86 3.61
CA MET A 37 -3.57 19.40 3.26
C MET A 37 -4.45 18.35 2.55
N GLN A 38 -3.88 17.56 1.64
CA GLN A 38 -4.60 16.48 0.97
C GLN A 38 -5.00 15.36 1.94
N ALA A 39 -4.16 15.01 2.91
CA ALA A 39 -4.52 14.04 3.96
C ALA A 39 -5.69 14.53 4.83
N ILE A 40 -5.69 15.82 5.22
CA ILE A 40 -6.79 16.44 5.97
C ILE A 40 -8.08 16.43 5.15
N ASN A 41 -8.02 16.82 3.87
CA ASN A 41 -9.18 16.81 3.00
C ASN A 41 -9.78 15.42 2.83
N LEU A 42 -8.94 14.38 2.67
CA LEU A 42 -9.41 13.00 2.58
C LEU A 42 -10.06 12.51 3.87
N ASP A 43 -9.54 12.90 5.04
CA ASP A 43 -10.10 12.52 6.34
C ASP A 43 -11.46 13.20 6.60
N LEU A 44 -11.60 14.48 6.23
CA LEU A 44 -12.89 15.17 6.30
C LEU A 44 -13.96 14.49 5.45
N ILE A 45 -13.59 14.09 4.22
CA ILE A 45 -14.51 13.40 3.32
C ILE A 45 -14.73 11.94 3.76
N ASP A 46 -13.74 11.26 4.36
CA ASP A 46 -13.87 9.92 4.94
C ASP A 46 -15.01 9.88 5.96
N GLN A 47 -14.98 10.82 6.93
CA GLN A 47 -16.01 10.94 7.97
C GLN A 47 -17.39 11.26 7.38
N PHE A 48 -17.46 12.17 6.41
CA PHE A 48 -18.72 12.48 5.73
C PHE A 48 -19.31 11.25 5.02
N ILE A 49 -18.47 10.47 4.33
CA ILE A 49 -18.91 9.25 3.63
C ILE A 49 -19.36 8.19 4.64
N GLU A 50 -18.67 8.02 5.77
CA GLU A 50 -19.08 7.08 6.83
C GLU A 50 -20.50 7.35 7.34
N ASP A 51 -20.86 8.63 7.49
CA ASP A 51 -22.23 9.04 7.83
C ASP A 51 -23.23 8.68 6.72
N GLN A 52 -22.86 8.89 5.44
CA GLN A 52 -23.72 8.53 4.32
C GLN A 52 -23.92 7.01 4.19
N GLU A 53 -22.87 6.22 4.42
CA GLU A 53 -22.91 4.76 4.44
C GLU A 53 -23.88 4.25 5.53
N THR A 54 -23.81 4.86 6.71
CA THR A 54 -24.70 4.52 7.83
C THR A 54 -26.17 4.83 7.51
N ARG A 55 -26.43 6.02 6.93
CA ARG A 55 -27.79 6.41 6.49
C ARG A 55 -28.31 5.51 5.37
N LEU A 56 -27.44 5.15 4.42
CA LEU A 56 -27.77 4.25 3.33
C LEU A 56 -28.22 2.88 3.84
N LEU A 57 -27.53 2.34 4.85
CA LEU A 57 -27.90 1.08 5.47
C LEU A 57 -29.27 1.16 6.15
N HIS A 58 -29.54 2.24 6.88
CA HIS A 58 -30.85 2.46 7.50
C HIS A 58 -31.97 2.52 6.44
N GLU A 59 -31.77 3.30 5.38
CA GLU A 59 -32.73 3.41 4.28
C GLU A 59 -32.98 2.05 3.59
N TYR A 60 -31.92 1.24 3.41
CA TYR A 60 -32.05 -0.10 2.87
C TYR A 60 -32.97 -0.96 3.74
N PHE A 61 -32.78 -0.95 5.06
CA PHE A 61 -33.62 -1.72 5.98
C PHE A 61 -35.07 -1.23 6.00
N GLU A 62 -35.30 0.08 5.96
CA GLU A 62 -36.66 0.65 5.91
C GLU A 62 -37.41 0.30 4.63
N LYS A 63 -36.71 0.23 3.49
CA LYS A 63 -37.33 -0.02 2.17
C LYS A 63 -37.38 -1.50 1.80
N GLU A 64 -36.66 -2.36 2.53
CA GLU A 64 -36.45 -3.79 2.25
C GLU A 64 -35.97 -4.07 0.81
N ARG A 65 -35.30 -3.08 0.20
CA ARG A 65 -34.73 -3.15 -1.15
C ARG A 65 -33.65 -2.11 -1.32
N THR A 66 -32.74 -2.34 -2.28
CA THR A 66 -31.67 -1.39 -2.61
C THR A 66 -32.23 -0.01 -2.96
N PRO A 67 -31.95 1.04 -2.17
CA PRO A 67 -32.35 2.41 -2.50
C PRO A 67 -31.40 2.93 -3.60
N LEU A 68 -31.75 2.67 -4.86
CA LEU A 68 -30.88 2.93 -6.00
C LEU A 68 -30.31 4.37 -6.04
N PRO A 69 -31.09 5.45 -5.85
CA PRO A 69 -30.54 6.81 -5.90
C PRO A 69 -29.46 7.06 -4.84
N SER A 70 -29.72 6.68 -3.58
CA SER A 70 -28.78 6.83 -2.48
C SER A 70 -27.55 5.93 -2.66
N THR A 71 -27.76 4.68 -3.12
CA THR A 71 -26.66 3.73 -3.38
C THR A 71 -25.72 4.26 -4.46
N MET A 72 -26.26 4.79 -5.55
CA MET A 72 -25.46 5.37 -6.63
C MET A 72 -24.70 6.61 -6.17
N PHE A 73 -25.34 7.48 -5.38
CA PHE A 73 -24.71 8.67 -4.83
C PHE A 73 -23.54 8.33 -3.90
N VAL A 74 -23.75 7.44 -2.93
CA VAL A 74 -22.70 7.00 -2.00
C VAL A 74 -21.58 6.28 -2.75
N SER A 75 -21.91 5.38 -3.69
CA SER A 75 -20.90 4.71 -4.52
C SER A 75 -20.02 5.70 -5.29
N ALA A 76 -20.61 6.75 -5.87
CA ALA A 76 -19.85 7.79 -6.57
C ALA A 76 -18.90 8.55 -5.64
N LEU A 77 -19.36 8.93 -4.44
CA LEU A 77 -18.50 9.56 -3.43
C LEU A 77 -17.33 8.66 -3.03
N CYS A 78 -17.60 7.38 -2.77
CA CYS A 78 -16.56 6.42 -2.41
C CYS A 78 -15.53 6.25 -3.54
N GLN A 79 -15.96 6.20 -4.81
CA GLN A 79 -15.05 6.13 -5.95
C GLN A 79 -14.15 7.37 -6.05
N LEU A 80 -14.71 8.57 -5.89
CA LEU A 80 -13.93 9.82 -5.87
C LEU A 80 -12.91 9.84 -4.73
N TRP A 81 -13.30 9.39 -3.53
CA TRP A 81 -12.40 9.27 -2.40
C TRP A 81 -11.25 8.28 -2.69
N ILE A 82 -11.55 7.13 -3.32
CA ILE A 82 -10.53 6.14 -3.70
C ILE A 82 -9.55 6.72 -4.73
N PHE A 83 -10.02 7.50 -5.71
CA PHE A 83 -9.15 8.22 -6.64
C PHE A 83 -8.25 9.23 -5.91
N GLY A 84 -8.81 10.00 -4.98
CA GLY A 84 -8.05 10.96 -4.18
C GLY A 84 -6.95 10.27 -3.34
N LEU A 85 -7.32 9.18 -2.66
CA LEU A 85 -6.36 8.38 -1.89
C LEU A 85 -5.27 7.78 -2.77
N TYR A 86 -5.64 7.21 -3.93
CA TYR A 86 -4.68 6.68 -4.90
C TYR A 86 -3.68 7.74 -5.34
N GLU A 87 -4.15 8.92 -5.78
CA GLU A 87 -3.26 9.95 -6.30
C GLU A 87 -2.35 10.55 -5.21
N LEU A 88 -2.86 10.69 -3.98
CA LEU A 88 -2.04 11.09 -2.83
C LEU A 88 -0.94 10.07 -2.56
N LEU A 89 -1.30 8.80 -2.39
CA LEU A 89 -0.33 7.74 -2.12
C LEU A 89 0.65 7.55 -3.29
N ARG A 90 0.18 7.63 -4.54
CA ARG A 90 1.04 7.54 -5.73
C ARG A 90 2.09 8.64 -5.73
N THR A 91 1.68 9.87 -5.47
CA THR A 91 2.57 11.04 -5.42
C THR A 91 3.57 10.91 -4.28
N TRP A 92 3.11 10.58 -3.07
CA TRP A 92 3.96 10.35 -1.92
C TRP A 92 4.98 9.23 -2.17
N ARG A 93 4.55 8.08 -2.72
CA ARG A 93 5.42 6.95 -3.04
C ARG A 93 6.46 7.32 -4.10
N GLN A 94 6.07 8.06 -5.12
CA GLN A 94 6.99 8.52 -6.17
C GLN A 94 8.07 9.43 -5.57
N ARG A 95 7.67 10.46 -4.81
CA ARG A 95 8.62 11.35 -4.10
C ARG A 95 9.55 10.56 -3.17
N GLY A 96 9.01 9.59 -2.43
CA GLY A 96 9.78 8.73 -1.55
C GLY A 96 10.85 7.91 -2.30
N LYS A 97 10.47 7.26 -3.41
CA LYS A 97 11.41 6.51 -4.25
C LYS A 97 12.49 7.40 -4.87
N ASP A 98 12.11 8.59 -5.32
CA ASP A 98 13.06 9.56 -5.88
C ASP A 98 14.08 10.04 -4.83
N LEU A 99 13.63 10.27 -3.59
CA LEU A 99 14.51 10.62 -2.46
C LEU A 99 15.45 9.48 -2.06
N LEU A 100 14.97 8.23 -2.02
CA LEU A 100 15.83 7.07 -1.74
C LEU A 100 16.90 6.89 -2.81
N ARG A 101 16.54 7.05 -4.08
CA ARG A 101 17.51 7.02 -5.20
C ARG A 101 18.54 8.13 -5.03
N TRP A 102 18.09 9.34 -4.76
CA TRP A 102 18.99 10.49 -4.57
C TRP A 102 19.92 10.32 -3.36
N SER A 103 19.42 9.83 -2.23
CA SER A 103 20.21 9.53 -1.03
C SER A 103 21.30 8.49 -1.34
N LYS A 104 20.94 7.42 -2.06
CA LYS A 104 21.90 6.41 -2.53
C LYS A 104 22.98 7.00 -3.43
N GLU A 105 22.61 7.87 -4.37
CA GLU A 105 23.57 8.59 -5.24
C GLU A 105 24.50 9.49 -4.43
N LEU A 106 23.98 10.21 -3.43
CA LEU A 106 24.77 11.09 -2.57
C LEU A 106 25.79 10.31 -1.73
N HIS A 107 25.38 9.19 -1.14
CA HIS A 107 26.27 8.38 -0.29
C HIS A 107 27.29 7.56 -1.08
N ALA A 108 27.04 7.31 -2.37
CA ALA A 108 28.03 6.70 -3.26
C ALA A 108 29.19 7.64 -3.61
N LEU A 109 29.05 8.96 -3.39
CA LEU A 109 30.11 9.94 -3.61
C LEU A 109 31.11 9.97 -2.44
N PRO A 110 32.40 10.28 -2.72
CA PRO A 110 33.37 10.64 -1.68
C PRO A 110 32.85 11.77 -0.79
N GLU A 111 33.17 11.74 0.50
CA GLU A 111 32.63 12.71 1.47
C GLU A 111 32.91 14.17 1.10
N GLY A 112 34.07 14.44 0.48
CA GLY A 112 34.45 15.78 0.01
C GLY A 112 33.56 16.33 -1.12
N ASP A 113 32.92 15.46 -1.90
CA ASP A 113 32.09 15.86 -3.05
C ASP A 113 30.61 16.06 -2.67
N ARG A 114 30.19 15.55 -1.49
CA ARG A 114 28.79 15.62 -1.03
C ARG A 114 28.28 17.05 -0.87
N PRO A 115 29.02 18.02 -0.28
CA PRO A 115 28.56 19.40 -0.16
C PRO A 115 28.26 20.05 -1.51
N ALA A 116 29.10 19.79 -2.53
CA ALA A 116 28.87 20.29 -3.88
C ALA A 116 27.62 19.67 -4.52
N ARG A 117 27.39 18.37 -4.31
CA ARG A 117 26.19 17.67 -4.78
C ARG A 117 24.90 18.17 -4.14
N LEU A 118 24.93 18.47 -2.84
CA LEU A 118 23.81 19.07 -2.10
C LEU A 118 23.44 20.43 -2.69
N LEU A 119 24.43 21.32 -2.84
CA LEU A 119 24.22 22.65 -3.43
C LEU A 119 23.68 22.57 -4.87
N ALA A 120 24.22 21.65 -5.68
CA ALA A 120 23.73 21.42 -7.03
C ALA A 120 22.27 20.94 -7.05
N LYS A 121 21.88 20.05 -6.13
CA LYS A 121 20.50 19.57 -6.02
C LYS A 121 19.55 20.68 -5.60
N ARG A 122 19.95 21.52 -4.64
CA ARG A 122 19.18 22.67 -4.19
C ARG A 122 18.88 23.63 -5.35
N ARG A 123 19.90 24.01 -6.12
CA ARG A 123 19.75 24.83 -7.33
C ARG A 123 18.88 24.19 -8.41
N GLU A 124 18.94 22.86 -8.56
CA GLU A 124 18.08 22.12 -9.48
C GLU A 124 16.60 22.25 -9.07
N ILE A 125 16.30 22.16 -7.77
CA ILE A 125 14.95 22.31 -7.21
C ILE A 125 14.43 23.73 -7.42
N GLU A 126 15.24 24.74 -7.04
CA GLU A 126 14.91 26.16 -7.24
C GLU A 126 14.61 26.46 -8.71
N LYS A 127 15.43 25.97 -9.64
CA LYS A 127 15.27 26.21 -11.09
C LYS A 127 14.01 25.56 -11.68
N ARG A 128 13.56 24.44 -11.11
CA ARG A 128 12.36 23.71 -11.58
C ARG A 128 11.07 24.23 -10.98
N ALA A 129 11.15 24.98 -9.89
CA ALA A 129 9.98 25.49 -9.21
C ALA A 129 9.40 26.70 -9.93
N ALA A 130 8.07 26.79 -9.92
CA ALA A 130 7.38 28.02 -10.33
C ALA A 130 7.61 29.17 -9.34
N ASP A 131 7.84 28.83 -8.08
CA ASP A 131 8.20 29.74 -6.98
C ASP A 131 9.50 29.23 -6.33
N PRO A 132 10.66 29.83 -6.64
CA PRO A 132 11.94 29.43 -6.07
C PRO A 132 12.02 29.59 -4.54
N GLU A 133 11.39 30.62 -3.97
CA GLU A 133 11.39 30.84 -2.52
C GLU A 133 10.55 29.76 -1.83
N GLY A 134 9.37 29.45 -2.37
CA GLY A 134 8.57 28.31 -1.92
C GLY A 134 9.29 26.97 -2.07
N ALA A 135 10.12 26.79 -3.10
CA ALA A 135 10.89 25.57 -3.29
C ALA A 135 11.93 25.35 -2.18
N GLU A 136 12.59 26.42 -1.77
CA GLU A 136 13.53 26.39 -0.66
C GLU A 136 12.84 26.02 0.66
N VAL A 137 11.64 26.55 0.90
CA VAL A 137 10.91 26.32 2.16
C VAL A 137 10.23 24.94 2.19
N PHE A 138 9.62 24.50 1.09
CA PHE A 138 8.75 23.32 1.10
C PHE A 138 9.37 22.08 0.44
N HIS A 139 10.27 22.25 -0.52
CA HIS A 139 10.83 21.14 -1.30
C HIS A 139 12.26 20.77 -0.90
N TRP A 140 13.11 21.71 -0.52
CA TRP A 140 14.49 21.42 -0.10
C TRP A 140 14.61 20.61 1.20
N PRO A 141 13.85 20.88 2.29
CA PRO A 141 14.11 20.26 3.59
C PRO A 141 14.04 18.73 3.59
N VAL A 142 13.21 18.13 2.72
CA VAL A 142 13.13 16.67 2.59
C VAL A 142 14.35 16.06 1.91
N TYR A 143 15.04 16.79 1.02
CA TYR A 143 16.31 16.36 0.45
C TYR A 143 17.42 16.51 1.47
N GLU A 144 17.45 17.62 2.21
CA GLU A 144 18.42 17.79 3.31
C GLU A 144 18.29 16.66 4.35
N ALA A 145 17.07 16.34 4.77
CA ALA A 145 16.81 15.21 5.67
C ALA A 145 17.24 13.86 5.06
N ALA A 146 17.05 13.65 3.75
CA ALA A 146 17.46 12.43 3.07
C ALA A 146 18.98 12.25 2.92
N ALA A 147 19.78 13.26 3.28
CA ALA A 147 21.23 13.11 3.42
C ALA A 147 21.62 12.34 4.69
N ASP A 148 20.69 12.14 5.62
CA ASP A 148 20.83 11.23 6.75
C ASP A 148 20.35 9.82 6.38
N PRO A 149 21.22 8.77 6.45
CA PRO A 149 20.82 7.39 6.22
C PRO A 149 19.66 6.91 7.10
N ALA A 150 19.52 7.43 8.33
CA ALA A 150 18.44 7.04 9.24
C ALA A 150 17.06 7.50 8.72
N PHE A 151 17.00 8.67 8.08
CA PHE A 151 15.80 9.12 7.39
C PHE A 151 15.47 8.24 6.20
N GLY A 152 16.47 7.89 5.39
CA GLY A 152 16.32 6.97 4.27
C GLY A 152 15.72 5.62 4.70
N GLU A 153 16.22 5.05 5.80
CA GLU A 153 15.70 3.81 6.36
C GLU A 153 14.25 3.94 6.86
N THR A 154 13.90 5.07 7.47
CA THR A 154 12.52 5.35 7.92
C THR A 154 11.57 5.45 6.73
N LEU A 155 11.98 6.15 5.67
CA LEU A 155 11.24 6.29 4.42
C LEU A 155 11.06 4.94 3.70
N ARG A 156 12.12 4.13 3.63
CA ARG A 156 12.06 2.78 3.07
C ARG A 156 11.03 1.91 3.80
N LYS A 157 11.10 1.85 5.13
CA LYS A 157 10.11 1.13 5.96
C LYS A 157 8.68 1.59 5.70
N ALA A 158 8.46 2.90 5.57
CA ALA A 158 7.13 3.44 5.26
C ALA A 158 6.64 3.00 3.87
N LEU A 159 7.50 3.03 2.85
CA LEU A 159 7.18 2.55 1.50
C LEU A 159 6.90 1.05 1.46
N ASP A 160 7.61 0.26 2.27
CA ASP A 160 7.43 -1.19 2.37
C ASP A 160 6.07 -1.51 3.00
N ARG A 161 5.75 -0.89 4.14
CA ARG A 161 4.47 -1.05 4.86
C ARG A 161 3.24 -0.69 4.02
N SER A 162 3.39 0.19 3.04
CA SER A 162 2.29 0.69 2.21
C SER A 162 2.18 -0.01 0.85
N GLU A 163 3.10 -0.90 0.47
CA GLU A 163 3.10 -1.53 -0.86
C GLU A 163 1.79 -2.30 -1.13
N ARG A 164 1.39 -3.19 -0.22
CA ARG A 164 0.18 -4.02 -0.42
C ARG A 164 -1.09 -3.20 -0.58
N LEU A 165 -1.32 -2.27 0.35
CA LEU A 165 -2.46 -1.35 0.30
C LEU A 165 -2.45 -0.55 -1.01
N PHE A 166 -1.29 0.00 -1.40
CA PHE A 166 -1.18 0.76 -2.64
C PHE A 166 -1.50 -0.09 -3.86
N ARG A 167 -1.00 -1.33 -3.94
CA ARG A 167 -1.28 -2.25 -5.06
C ARG A 167 -2.73 -2.63 -5.17
N ARG A 168 -3.40 -2.82 -4.02
CA ARG A 168 -4.83 -3.10 -3.96
C ARG A 168 -5.66 -1.93 -4.49
N ILE A 169 -5.33 -0.72 -4.07
CA ILE A 169 -5.96 0.51 -4.57
C ILE A 169 -5.66 0.71 -6.07
N GLU A 170 -4.42 0.47 -6.50
CA GLU A 170 -3.99 0.58 -7.90
C GLU A 170 -4.77 -0.38 -8.81
N ALA A 171 -4.92 -1.64 -8.39
CA ALA A 171 -5.72 -2.64 -9.08
C ALA A 171 -7.16 -2.16 -9.25
N PHE A 172 -7.80 -1.73 -8.16
CA PHE A 172 -9.17 -1.26 -8.25
C PHE A 172 -9.31 0.01 -9.11
N ARG A 173 -8.37 0.94 -9.00
CA ARG A 173 -8.32 2.17 -9.80
C ARG A 173 -8.25 1.88 -11.30
N VAL A 174 -7.54 0.83 -11.73
CA VAL A 174 -7.52 0.42 -13.15
C VAL A 174 -8.91 0.00 -13.61
N THR A 175 -9.60 -0.82 -12.82
CA THR A 175 -10.97 -1.23 -13.11
C THR A 175 -11.93 -0.04 -13.19
N LEU A 176 -11.81 0.93 -12.27
CA LEU A 176 -12.66 2.14 -12.28
C LEU A 176 -12.36 3.07 -13.47
N ALA A 177 -11.09 3.34 -13.75
CA ALA A 177 -10.72 4.39 -14.72
C ALA A 177 -10.66 3.90 -16.16
N LYS A 178 -10.32 2.63 -16.37
CA LYS A 178 -10.10 2.06 -17.70
C LYS A 178 -11.13 1.00 -18.08
N HIS A 179 -11.91 0.52 -17.11
CA HIS A 179 -12.79 -0.65 -17.28
C HIS A 179 -12.02 -1.91 -17.72
N GLU A 180 -10.74 -2.01 -17.34
CA GLU A 180 -9.84 -3.12 -17.67
C GLU A 180 -9.54 -3.97 -16.43
N MET A 181 -9.14 -5.23 -16.66
CA MET A 181 -8.53 -6.03 -15.60
C MET A 181 -7.10 -5.57 -15.32
N PRO A 182 -6.69 -5.48 -14.05
CA PRO A 182 -5.33 -5.07 -13.68
C PRO A 182 -4.26 -5.98 -14.29
N GLY A 183 -3.28 -5.36 -14.97
CA GLY A 183 -2.16 -6.10 -15.56
C GLY A 183 -2.49 -6.89 -16.84
N VAL A 184 -3.67 -6.69 -17.44
CA VAL A 184 -4.06 -7.29 -18.73
C VAL A 184 -4.60 -6.17 -19.65
N PRO A 185 -3.73 -5.45 -20.37
CA PRO A 185 -4.15 -4.32 -21.22
C PRO A 185 -5.19 -4.73 -22.28
N GLY A 186 -6.20 -3.88 -22.51
CA GLY A 186 -7.27 -4.16 -23.48
C GLY A 186 -8.28 -5.22 -23.06
N SER A 187 -8.17 -5.76 -21.84
CA SER A 187 -9.21 -6.64 -21.27
C SER A 187 -10.43 -5.85 -20.79
N PHE A 188 -11.54 -6.55 -20.52
CA PHE A 188 -12.75 -5.95 -19.98
C PHE A 188 -12.97 -6.43 -18.55
N ALA A 189 -13.09 -5.50 -17.61
CA ALA A 189 -13.45 -5.81 -16.24
C ALA A 189 -14.93 -6.21 -16.14
N MET A 190 -15.24 -7.12 -15.20
CA MET A 190 -16.62 -7.45 -14.87
C MET A 190 -17.24 -6.34 -14.02
N ALA A 191 -18.36 -5.78 -14.48
CA ALA A 191 -19.15 -4.76 -13.76
C ALA A 191 -18.30 -3.63 -13.14
N PRO A 192 -17.48 -2.92 -13.95
CA PRO A 192 -16.56 -1.90 -13.44
C PRO A 192 -17.33 -0.80 -12.69
N GLY A 193 -16.91 -0.51 -11.45
CA GLY A 193 -17.55 0.50 -10.60
C GLY A 193 -18.90 0.10 -10.01
N TYR A 194 -19.41 -1.11 -10.28
CA TYR A 194 -20.65 -1.60 -9.66
C TYR A 194 -20.41 -1.92 -8.18
N GLY A 195 -20.80 -0.98 -7.32
CA GLY A 195 -20.71 -1.09 -5.87
C GLY A 195 -21.94 -1.78 -5.28
N ARG A 196 -21.74 -2.54 -4.21
CA ARG A 196 -22.78 -3.17 -3.40
C ARG A 196 -22.70 -2.67 -1.97
N ILE A 197 -23.85 -2.66 -1.29
CA ILE A 197 -23.94 -2.28 0.12
C ILE A 197 -23.47 -3.46 0.97
N ASP A 198 -22.47 -3.24 1.82
CA ASP A 198 -22.10 -4.17 2.88
C ASP A 198 -23.16 -4.08 3.99
N MET A 199 -23.86 -5.19 4.22
CA MET A 199 -24.95 -5.26 5.18
C MET A 199 -24.48 -5.19 6.64
N THR A 200 -23.18 -5.32 6.89
CA THR A 200 -22.64 -5.23 8.25
C THR A 200 -22.54 -3.80 8.74
N ASP A 201 -22.28 -2.86 7.82
CA ASP A 201 -21.84 -1.53 8.22
C ASP A 201 -22.22 -0.39 7.25
N GLY A 202 -22.87 -0.72 6.13
CA GLY A 202 -23.37 0.20 5.14
C GLY A 202 -22.36 0.64 4.09
N SER A 203 -21.10 0.20 4.20
CA SER A 203 -20.06 0.59 3.24
C SER A 203 -20.30 0.07 1.85
N ILE A 204 -19.73 0.77 0.87
CA ILE A 204 -19.73 0.29 -0.51
C ILE A 204 -18.53 -0.61 -0.73
N TYR A 205 -18.78 -1.81 -1.25
CA TYR A 205 -17.77 -2.75 -1.68
C TYR A 205 -17.91 -3.12 -3.17
N TRP A 206 -16.78 -3.49 -3.77
CA TRP A 206 -16.66 -3.89 -5.16
C TRP A 206 -15.95 -5.24 -5.25
N GLN A 207 -16.28 -5.98 -6.31
CA GLN A 207 -15.55 -7.17 -6.71
C GLN A 207 -14.58 -6.79 -7.83
N VAL A 208 -13.29 -6.95 -7.58
CA VAL A 208 -12.22 -6.63 -8.52
C VAL A 208 -11.70 -7.94 -9.08
N VAL A 209 -11.99 -8.19 -10.36
CA VAL A 209 -11.46 -9.36 -11.06
C VAL A 209 -10.00 -9.12 -11.41
N LEU A 210 -9.15 -10.03 -10.96
CA LEU A 210 -7.70 -10.02 -11.13
C LEU A 210 -7.28 -11.07 -12.17
N ARG A 211 -5.98 -11.12 -12.47
CA ARG A 211 -5.42 -12.17 -13.35
C ARG A 211 -5.68 -13.56 -12.74
N GLY A 212 -5.90 -14.56 -13.58
CA GLY A 212 -6.15 -15.94 -13.12
C GLY A 212 -7.60 -16.18 -12.64
N ASN A 213 -8.52 -15.27 -12.95
CA ASN A 213 -9.92 -15.32 -12.48
C ASN A 213 -10.08 -15.22 -10.95
N GLU A 214 -9.06 -14.69 -10.28
CA GLU A 214 -9.13 -14.30 -8.87
C GLU A 214 -10.04 -13.09 -8.67
N VAL A 215 -10.66 -12.98 -7.51
CA VAL A 215 -11.53 -11.86 -7.14
C VAL A 215 -11.11 -11.31 -5.79
N ASP A 216 -10.73 -10.03 -5.77
CA ASP A 216 -10.56 -9.27 -4.53
C ASP A 216 -11.86 -8.52 -4.19
N ILE A 217 -12.21 -8.48 -2.91
CA ILE A 217 -13.36 -7.72 -2.40
C ILE A 217 -12.85 -6.46 -1.73
N VAL A 218 -12.91 -5.34 -2.46
CA VAL A 218 -12.44 -4.04 -1.98
C VAL A 218 -13.63 -3.27 -1.41
N SER A 219 -13.55 -2.86 -0.15
CA SER A 219 -14.52 -1.95 0.48
C SER A 219 -13.84 -0.64 0.81
N ARG A 220 -14.57 0.48 0.68
CA ARG A 220 -14.06 1.80 1.04
C ARG A 220 -13.65 1.87 2.52
N ARG A 221 -14.45 1.30 3.44
CA ARG A 221 -14.10 1.20 4.87
C ARG A 221 -12.86 0.36 5.12
N THR A 222 -12.75 -0.78 4.44
CA THR A 222 -11.58 -1.65 4.57
C THR A 222 -10.31 -0.94 4.12
N LEU A 223 -10.35 -0.17 3.02
CA LEU A 223 -9.22 0.64 2.58
C LEU A 223 -8.86 1.75 3.59
N ALA A 224 -9.85 2.44 4.14
CA ALA A 224 -9.61 3.45 5.18
C ALA A 224 -8.97 2.83 6.44
N ASP A 225 -9.45 1.67 6.88
CA ASP A 225 -8.89 0.93 8.01
C ASP A 225 -7.46 0.46 7.75
N GLU A 226 -7.16 -0.02 6.53
CA GLU A 226 -5.81 -0.37 6.12
C GLU A 226 -4.88 0.84 6.09
N CYS A 227 -5.35 2.00 5.62
CA CYS A 227 -4.62 3.26 5.73
C CYS A 227 -4.34 3.64 7.18
N LYS A 228 -5.34 3.56 8.07
CA LYS A 228 -5.20 3.85 9.51
C LYS A 228 -4.14 2.95 10.15
N ARG A 229 -4.00 1.70 9.69
CA ARG A 229 -2.96 0.76 10.13
C ARG A 229 -1.54 1.11 9.68
N LEU A 230 -1.34 2.03 8.73
CA LEU A 230 0.00 2.49 8.36
C LEU A 230 0.70 3.24 9.51
N ALA A 231 -0.07 3.81 10.44
CA ALA A 231 0.45 4.42 11.66
C ALA A 231 1.09 3.40 12.62
N LEU A 232 0.82 2.11 12.43
CA LEU A 232 1.39 1.05 13.24
C LEU A 232 2.80 0.75 12.72
N ASP A 233 3.79 0.75 13.61
CA ASP A 233 5.13 0.29 13.28
C ASP A 233 5.16 -1.25 13.18
N ARG A 234 4.55 -1.77 12.12
CA ARG A 234 4.65 -3.18 11.72
C ARG A 234 5.84 -3.30 10.79
N ARG A 235 6.76 -4.21 11.08
CA ARG A 235 7.84 -4.54 10.15
C ARG A 235 7.32 -5.64 9.22
N PRO A 236 6.98 -5.33 7.96
CA PRO A 236 6.67 -6.38 7.00
C PRO A 236 7.91 -7.28 6.86
N ALA A 237 7.69 -8.58 6.71
CA ALA A 237 8.78 -9.50 6.44
C ALA A 237 9.21 -9.32 4.99
N ILE A 238 10.31 -8.62 4.75
CA ILE A 238 10.78 -8.29 3.41
C ILE A 238 11.91 -9.23 3.01
N ILE A 239 11.82 -9.77 1.81
CA ILE A 239 12.90 -10.56 1.21
C ILE A 239 14.10 -9.63 0.89
N PRO A 240 15.36 -10.06 1.10
CA PRO A 240 16.53 -9.24 0.84
C PRO A 240 16.61 -8.72 -0.61
N GLU A 241 16.97 -7.44 -0.80
CA GLU A 241 17.03 -6.81 -2.13
C GLU A 241 17.84 -7.62 -3.15
N ARG A 242 18.94 -8.24 -2.70
CA ARG A 242 19.84 -9.06 -3.55
C ARG A 242 19.16 -10.25 -4.24
N VAL A 243 18.02 -10.73 -3.74
CA VAL A 243 17.27 -11.84 -4.36
C VAL A 243 15.92 -11.39 -4.94
N GLN A 244 15.46 -10.16 -4.71
CA GLN A 244 14.18 -9.66 -5.24
C GLN A 244 14.15 -9.64 -6.77
N ASP A 245 15.26 -9.30 -7.42
CA ASP A 245 15.34 -9.29 -8.90
C ASP A 245 15.24 -10.69 -9.52
N GLN A 246 15.70 -11.71 -8.80
CA GLN A 246 15.60 -13.11 -9.25
C GLN A 246 14.12 -13.55 -9.30
N MET A 247 13.30 -13.09 -8.35
CA MET A 247 11.87 -13.42 -8.29
C MET A 247 11.06 -12.94 -9.49
N LYS A 248 11.48 -11.84 -10.13
CA LYS A 248 10.76 -11.29 -11.31
C LYS A 248 10.63 -12.30 -12.45
N ARG A 249 11.48 -13.33 -12.48
CA ARG A 249 11.52 -14.38 -13.50
C ARG A 249 10.67 -15.61 -13.16
N TYR A 250 10.19 -15.72 -11.93
CA TYR A 250 9.41 -16.88 -11.49
C TYR A 250 7.95 -16.73 -11.91
N PRO A 251 7.22 -17.84 -12.10
CA PRO A 251 5.77 -17.77 -12.34
C PRO A 251 5.05 -17.08 -11.17
N ASP A 252 3.89 -16.52 -11.46
CA ASP A 252 2.95 -16.07 -10.43
C ASP A 252 2.13 -17.28 -10.00
N ASP A 253 2.00 -17.48 -8.68
CA ASP A 253 1.07 -18.46 -8.08
C ASP A 253 -0.35 -17.87 -8.05
N SER A 254 -0.43 -16.56 -7.79
CA SER A 254 -1.66 -15.78 -7.73
C SER A 254 -1.38 -14.32 -8.12
N TYR A 255 -2.40 -13.46 -8.28
CA TYR A 255 -2.18 -12.05 -8.69
C TYR A 255 -1.18 -11.31 -7.79
N GLY A 256 0.02 -11.09 -8.32
CA GLY A 256 1.11 -10.44 -7.59
C GLY A 256 1.72 -11.31 -6.48
N ILE A 257 1.34 -12.58 -6.36
CA ILE A 257 1.89 -13.54 -5.39
C ILE A 257 2.76 -14.56 -6.11
N LYS A 258 3.94 -14.82 -5.57
CA LYS A 258 4.83 -15.89 -6.01
C LYS A 258 5.03 -16.88 -4.89
N ARG A 259 5.05 -18.16 -5.23
CA ARG A 259 5.36 -19.25 -4.31
C ARG A 259 6.79 -19.73 -4.55
N ILE A 260 7.61 -19.72 -3.52
CA ILE A 260 9.03 -20.04 -3.61
C ILE A 260 9.49 -20.98 -2.51
N ALA A 261 10.64 -21.60 -2.72
CA ALA A 261 11.44 -22.17 -1.64
C ALA A 261 12.57 -21.19 -1.27
N VAL A 262 12.76 -21.02 0.04
CA VAL A 262 13.75 -20.13 0.63
C VAL A 262 14.80 -20.96 1.35
N THR A 263 16.09 -20.75 1.05
CA THR A 263 17.19 -21.35 1.82
C THR A 263 17.81 -20.28 2.70
N VAL A 264 17.91 -20.57 4.00
CA VAL A 264 18.51 -19.68 5.01
C VAL A 264 20.02 -19.95 5.10
N ASP A 265 20.80 -19.02 5.65
CA ASP A 265 22.27 -19.12 5.77
C ASP A 265 22.80 -20.37 6.51
N ASP A 266 21.97 -21.02 7.32
CA ASP A 266 22.26 -22.32 7.97
C ASP A 266 22.02 -23.53 7.05
N GLY A 267 21.62 -23.29 5.79
CA GLY A 267 21.35 -24.31 4.79
C GLY A 267 19.97 -24.95 4.89
N ILE A 268 19.14 -24.54 5.86
CA ILE A 268 17.77 -25.06 6.01
C ILE A 268 16.89 -24.46 4.91
N GLU A 269 16.15 -25.33 4.23
CA GLU A 269 15.20 -24.93 3.20
C GLU A 269 13.77 -24.92 3.73
N HIS A 270 13.06 -23.85 3.42
CA HIS A 270 11.64 -23.64 3.72
C HIS A 270 10.87 -23.52 2.40
N PRO A 271 10.18 -24.58 1.94
CA PRO A 271 9.31 -24.50 0.77
C PRO A 271 7.98 -23.81 1.12
N GLY A 272 7.25 -23.32 0.12
CA GLY A 272 5.88 -22.84 0.29
C GLY A 272 5.78 -21.43 0.83
N VAL A 273 6.80 -20.63 0.60
CA VAL A 273 6.84 -19.24 1.04
C VAL A 273 6.12 -18.40 -0.01
N TYR A 274 5.04 -17.74 0.41
CA TYR A 274 4.26 -16.84 -0.42
C TYR A 274 4.81 -15.42 -0.32
N VAL A 275 5.10 -14.82 -1.47
CA VAL A 275 5.73 -13.50 -1.54
C VAL A 275 4.92 -12.59 -2.44
N ALA A 276 4.39 -11.52 -1.85
CA ALA A 276 3.68 -10.47 -2.57
C ALA A 276 4.64 -9.49 -3.24
N TRP A 277 4.38 -9.21 -4.51
CA TRP A 277 5.04 -8.21 -5.35
C TRP A 277 6.58 -8.32 -5.35
N CYS A 278 7.08 -9.57 -5.33
CA CYS A 278 8.50 -9.90 -5.24
C CYS A 278 9.23 -9.32 -4.02
N LYS A 279 8.49 -9.02 -2.93
CA LYS A 279 9.03 -8.24 -1.82
C LYS A 279 8.62 -8.72 -0.43
N GLU A 280 7.31 -8.75 -0.13
CA GLU A 280 6.82 -9.06 1.22
C GLU A 280 6.44 -10.54 1.34
N ILE A 281 6.95 -11.23 2.35
CA ILE A 281 6.50 -12.56 2.73
C ILE A 281 5.14 -12.42 3.42
N VAL A 282 4.11 -13.01 2.82
CA VAL A 282 2.71 -12.92 3.28
C VAL A 282 2.19 -14.19 3.92
N GLY A 283 2.92 -15.31 3.79
CA GLY A 283 2.55 -16.58 4.39
C GLY A 283 3.50 -17.71 4.05
N ILE A 284 3.36 -18.82 4.77
CA ILE A 284 4.05 -20.08 4.50
C ILE A 284 3.01 -21.20 4.62
N ASP A 285 3.05 -22.16 3.69
CA ASP A 285 2.18 -23.34 3.73
C ASP A 285 2.11 -23.99 5.11
N GLY A 286 0.88 -24.18 5.61
CA GLY A 286 0.64 -24.92 6.85
C GLY A 286 1.14 -24.23 8.13
N MET A 287 1.53 -22.95 8.08
CA MET A 287 1.94 -22.17 9.25
C MET A 287 1.03 -20.96 9.50
N ASP A 288 0.70 -20.76 10.77
CA ASP A 288 -0.09 -19.62 11.23
C ASP A 288 0.83 -18.41 11.49
N ASP A 289 0.76 -17.37 10.64
CA ASP A 289 1.33 -16.00 10.70
C ASP A 289 2.80 -15.79 11.16
N ALA A 290 3.45 -16.77 11.78
CA ALA A 290 4.79 -16.69 12.34
C ALA A 290 5.79 -17.32 11.37
N LEU A 291 6.79 -16.54 10.99
CA LEU A 291 7.86 -17.03 10.14
C LEU A 291 8.81 -17.92 10.96
N PRO A 292 9.16 -19.12 10.47
CA PRO A 292 10.09 -20.03 11.13
C PRO A 292 11.56 -19.61 10.95
N PHE A 293 11.82 -18.53 10.20
CA PHE A 293 13.14 -17.99 9.92
C PHE A 293 13.12 -16.46 9.92
N ASP A 294 14.31 -15.86 10.03
CA ASP A 294 14.53 -14.44 9.85
C ASP A 294 14.66 -14.10 8.36
N PRO A 295 13.79 -13.24 7.78
CA PRO A 295 13.89 -12.83 6.37
C PRO A 295 15.26 -12.25 5.99
N ASP A 296 15.98 -11.63 6.93
CA ASP A 296 17.31 -11.05 6.65
C ASP A 296 18.38 -12.14 6.44
N ARG A 297 18.16 -13.36 6.94
CA ARG A 297 19.05 -14.52 6.81
C ARG A 297 18.82 -15.35 5.55
N ILE A 298 17.88 -14.96 4.68
CA ILE A 298 17.62 -15.65 3.41
C ILE A 298 18.88 -15.62 2.54
N ALA A 299 19.49 -16.78 2.32
CA ALA A 299 20.71 -16.97 1.55
C ALA A 299 20.45 -17.04 0.05
N SER A 300 19.43 -17.80 -0.36
CA SER A 300 19.04 -17.99 -1.75
C SER A 300 17.55 -18.33 -1.85
N ILE A 301 17.01 -18.21 -3.07
CA ILE A 301 15.64 -18.55 -3.40
C ILE A 301 15.59 -19.38 -4.68
N ARG A 302 14.53 -20.19 -4.82
CA ARG A 302 14.21 -20.93 -6.04
C ARG A 302 12.69 -21.08 -6.19
N PRO A 303 12.17 -21.36 -7.40
CA PRO A 303 10.76 -21.75 -7.56
C PRO A 303 10.44 -22.92 -6.63
N ASP A 304 9.25 -22.93 -6.03
CA ASP A 304 8.84 -24.02 -5.16
C ASP A 304 8.77 -25.32 -5.98
N PRO A 305 9.47 -26.39 -5.58
CA PRO A 305 9.44 -27.67 -6.30
C PRO A 305 8.05 -28.32 -6.32
N ARG A 306 7.12 -27.87 -5.47
CA ARG A 306 5.72 -28.33 -5.42
C ARG A 306 4.81 -27.58 -6.38
N ASP A 307 5.36 -26.65 -7.14
CA ASP A 307 4.73 -25.96 -8.26
C ASP A 307 4.56 -26.94 -9.44
N LYS A 308 3.77 -28.00 -9.21
CA LYS A 308 3.16 -28.75 -10.30
C LYS A 308 1.99 -27.90 -10.75
N HIS A 309 2.20 -27.10 -11.79
CA HIS A 309 1.08 -26.77 -12.66
C HIS A 309 0.39 -28.09 -12.99
N ASP A 310 -0.91 -28.15 -12.72
CA ASP A 310 -1.80 -29.14 -13.29
C ASP A 310 -1.72 -29.02 -14.81
N ALA A 311 -0.71 -29.67 -15.39
CA ALA A 311 -0.66 -30.04 -16.78
C ALA A 311 -1.58 -31.25 -16.92
N ASP A 312 -2.88 -31.01 -16.81
CA ASP A 312 -4.00 -31.84 -17.29
C ASP A 312 -5.29 -31.24 -16.71
N ILE A 313 -5.96 -30.37 -17.47
CA ILE A 313 -7.44 -30.24 -17.67
C ILE A 313 -7.66 -29.30 -18.86
#